data_AF-A0A9W4JQG5-F1
#
_entry.id   AF-A0A9W4JQG5-F1
#
_cell.length_a   1.000
_cell.length_b   1.000
_cell.length_c   1.000
_cell.angle_alpha   90.00
_cell.angle_beta   90.00
_cell.angle_gamma   90.00
#
_symmetry.space_group_name_H-M   'P 1'
#
loop_
_entity.id
_entity.type
_entity.pdbx_description
1 polymer ?
#
loop_
_entity_poly.entity_id
_entity_poly.type
_entity_poly.pdbx_seq_one_letter_code
_entity_poly.pdbx_strand_id
1 'polypeptide(L)'
;MPSHGSVPSHESDTSPGHSEVYSDHASDTDSSTEPSVFDSSSECEDEPEDKLVSEDEEEQLPPEYYLHEAESLDVSQLRQKRYSPNTQRHLDDTQYFWDQFCKGTKRDPVECLFWLSDTEETVRFLKALFSWRCDQRRGKDGRHTAGVNTKSTLDAFWKWWHLIYKAEVGHGVSKDVHVKIRDVLAIVATENSLSLKGRPKVTMYVEDVAEFARVVLSTTEMTFPCGWYRIQLLFFCQLAAITGNRPGALLKLRFQDLKLTLVRDPNGGRPRLFIYLRPEFTKTFLGGKESNTFPIPEIIFDPTLVLSPHVFLLGMLFRIGAFKSLSKDGPVMDCPEKLYRLRVLHGLGEQELKLKDEILDQNVFCQALREPGGIRIAPEEKLTKG
;
A
#
# COMPACT_ATOMS: atom_id res chain seq x y z
N MET A 1 -79.90 2.42 -14.93
CA MET A 1 -78.82 1.62 -15.55
C MET A 1 -77.68 1.50 -14.53
N PRO A 2 -77.09 0.30 -14.41
CA PRO A 2 -76.58 -0.32 -13.16
C PRO A 2 -75.18 0.22 -12.77
N SER A 3 -74.56 0.02 -11.60
CA SER A 3 -74.76 -0.83 -10.39
C SER A 3 -73.76 -0.38 -9.30
N HIS A 4 -74.12 -0.63 -8.02
CA HIS A 4 -73.31 -1.05 -6.85
C HIS A 4 -71.77 -0.89 -6.89
N GLY A 5 -71.05 -0.43 -5.86
CA GLY A 5 -71.24 -0.52 -4.41
C GLY A 5 -70.01 -1.21 -3.78
N SER A 6 -69.60 -0.76 -2.58
CA SER A 6 -68.82 -1.46 -1.51
C SER A 6 -67.50 -0.82 -1.04
N VAL A 7 -67.47 -0.54 0.27
CA VAL A 7 -66.34 -0.42 1.23
C VAL A 7 -66.13 -1.85 1.85
N PRO A 8 -65.20 -2.22 2.78
CA PRO A 8 -63.91 -1.71 3.33
C PRO A 8 -62.75 -2.77 3.26
N SER A 9 -61.51 -2.55 3.71
CA SER A 9 -61.03 -2.79 5.11
C SER A 9 -59.50 -2.59 5.16
N HIS A 10 -59.03 -1.63 5.98
CA HIS A 10 -58.43 -1.81 7.31
C HIS A 10 -57.09 -2.55 7.34
N GLU A 11 -56.01 -1.81 7.60
CA GLU A 11 -55.16 -2.10 8.74
C GLU A 11 -54.60 -0.80 9.32
N SER A 12 -54.52 -0.80 10.64
CA SER A 12 -54.41 0.33 11.56
C SER A 12 -52.98 0.57 12.01
N ASP A 13 -52.68 1.85 12.23
CA ASP A 13 -51.56 2.36 13.00
C ASP A 13 -51.38 1.67 14.35
N THR A 14 -50.12 1.49 14.76
CA THR A 14 -49.71 1.71 16.14
C THR A 14 -48.25 2.12 16.18
N SER A 15 -47.99 3.40 16.47
CA SER A 15 -46.72 3.87 17.01
C SER A 15 -46.75 3.68 18.54
N PRO A 16 -45.59 3.53 19.20
CA PRO A 16 -45.08 4.73 19.87
C PRO A 16 -43.55 4.88 19.82
N GLY A 17 -43.11 6.08 19.48
CA GLY A 17 -42.45 6.99 20.43
C GLY A 17 -41.12 6.60 21.10
N HIS A 18 -40.14 7.49 20.84
CA HIS A 18 -39.09 7.98 21.75
C HIS A 18 -37.78 7.19 21.94
N SER A 19 -36.81 7.62 21.14
CA SER A 19 -35.48 8.15 21.51
C SER A 19 -35.00 7.96 22.95
N GLU A 20 -33.79 7.41 23.12
CA GLU A 20 -32.79 8.04 23.99
C GLU A 20 -31.35 7.74 23.54
N VAL A 21 -30.59 8.84 23.56
CA VAL A 21 -29.17 9.10 23.27
C VAL A 21 -28.23 8.30 24.19
N TYR A 22 -26.98 8.07 23.76
CA TYR A 22 -25.69 8.20 24.49
C TYR A 22 -24.66 7.26 23.83
N SER A 23 -23.69 7.76 23.03
CA SER A 23 -22.47 8.52 23.37
C SER A 23 -21.24 7.63 23.28
N ASP A 24 -20.49 7.81 22.19
CA ASP A 24 -19.15 7.29 21.99
C ASP A 24 -18.18 7.89 23.02
N HIS A 25 -17.55 7.03 23.81
CA HIS A 25 -16.28 7.35 24.47
C HIS A 25 -15.28 6.22 24.18
N ALA A 26 -14.43 6.46 23.19
CA ALA A 26 -13.17 5.74 23.08
C ALA A 26 -12.22 6.29 24.16
N SER A 27 -12.02 5.54 25.24
CA SER A 27 -10.95 5.77 26.20
C SER A 27 -9.75 4.92 25.84
N ASP A 28 -8.66 5.58 25.46
CA ASP A 28 -7.31 5.01 25.49
C ASP A 28 -6.97 4.64 26.93
N THR A 29 -6.55 3.40 27.20
CA THR A 29 -5.84 3.06 28.44
C THR A 29 -4.86 1.92 28.16
N ASP A 30 -3.57 2.26 28.34
CA ASP A 30 -2.44 1.36 28.50
C ASP A 30 -2.73 0.28 29.56
N SER A 31 -2.36 -0.97 29.29
CA SER A 31 -2.18 -1.96 30.36
C SER A 31 -1.01 -2.87 30.04
N SER A 32 0.15 -2.49 30.57
CA SER A 32 1.29 -3.38 30.80
C SER A 32 0.86 -4.50 31.75
N THR A 33 1.11 -5.76 31.40
CA THR A 33 0.88 -6.90 32.29
C THR A 33 2.19 -7.67 32.41
N GLU A 34 2.75 -7.69 33.62
CA GLU A 34 3.86 -8.57 34.01
C GLU A 34 3.39 -10.03 34.12
N PRO A 35 4.24 -11.04 33.85
CA PRO A 35 3.89 -12.43 34.09
C PRO A 35 4.29 -12.88 35.50
N SER A 36 3.32 -13.46 36.20
CA SER A 36 3.43 -14.08 37.52
C SER A 36 4.24 -15.38 37.50
N VAL A 37 5.04 -15.57 38.55
CA VAL A 37 5.80 -16.77 38.89
C VAL A 37 4.85 -17.89 39.35
N PHE A 38 4.95 -19.09 38.78
CA PHE A 38 4.44 -20.31 39.40
C PHE A 38 5.41 -21.46 39.15
N ASP A 39 5.89 -22.01 40.26
CA ASP A 39 6.81 -23.14 40.37
C ASP A 39 6.01 -24.42 40.62
N SER A 40 6.33 -25.51 39.91
CA SER A 40 5.96 -26.86 40.30
C SER A 40 6.87 -27.88 39.62
N SER A 41 7.60 -28.58 40.47
CA SER A 41 8.57 -29.65 40.23
C SER A 41 7.95 -31.03 39.95
N SER A 42 8.79 -31.94 39.41
CA SER A 42 8.71 -33.43 39.44
C SER A 42 7.88 -34.08 38.33
N GLU A 43 8.28 -35.13 37.59
CA GLU A 43 9.48 -35.98 37.49
C GLU A 43 9.40 -36.70 36.12
N CYS A 44 10.54 -37.19 35.64
CA CYS A 44 10.82 -37.76 34.31
C CYS A 44 10.22 -39.15 34.07
N GLU A 45 9.87 -39.49 32.81
CA GLU A 45 10.11 -40.82 32.21
C GLU A 45 10.30 -40.68 30.67
N ASP A 46 11.17 -41.54 30.14
CA ASP A 46 11.94 -41.48 28.89
C ASP A 46 11.20 -41.95 27.61
N GLU A 47 11.56 -41.37 26.46
CA GLU A 47 11.42 -41.92 25.09
C GLU A 47 12.41 -41.16 24.16
N PRO A 48 12.81 -41.71 22.99
CA PRO A 48 14.16 -42.24 22.77
C PRO A 48 15.12 -41.30 22.01
N GLU A 49 16.39 -41.66 22.05
CA GLU A 49 17.56 -41.06 21.38
C GLU A 49 17.29 -40.61 19.94
N ASP A 50 17.02 -39.32 19.74
CA ASP A 50 17.21 -38.65 18.46
C ASP A 50 18.51 -37.84 18.51
N LYS A 51 19.54 -38.41 17.86
CA LYS A 51 20.75 -37.79 17.31
C LYS A 51 21.14 -36.45 17.95
N LEU A 52 22.11 -36.52 18.85
CA LEU A 52 23.02 -35.44 19.20
C LEU A 52 23.52 -34.77 17.91
N VAL A 53 22.87 -33.67 17.53
CA VAL A 53 23.52 -32.64 16.72
C VAL A 53 24.59 -32.11 17.66
N SER A 54 25.85 -32.37 17.33
CA SER A 54 26.97 -31.71 17.99
C SER A 54 26.69 -30.21 17.96
N GLU A 55 26.49 -29.63 19.14
CA GLU A 55 26.63 -28.21 19.35
C GLU A 55 28.10 -27.91 19.03
N ASP A 56 28.38 -27.57 17.77
CA ASP A 56 29.63 -26.88 17.45
C ASP A 56 29.60 -25.63 18.33
N GLU A 57 30.45 -25.61 19.36
CA GLU A 57 30.67 -24.43 20.19
C GLU A 57 31.02 -23.28 19.24
N GLU A 58 30.05 -22.42 18.92
CA GLU A 58 30.29 -21.20 18.16
C GLU A 58 31.29 -20.37 18.96
N GLU A 59 32.57 -20.46 18.57
CA GLU A 59 33.70 -19.81 19.22
C GLU A 59 33.43 -18.30 19.25
N GLN A 60 33.02 -17.78 20.41
CA GLN A 60 32.63 -16.38 20.55
C GLN A 60 33.87 -15.49 20.37
N LEU A 61 33.84 -14.62 19.37
CA LEU A 61 34.93 -13.70 19.09
C LEU A 61 35.08 -12.66 20.23
N PRO A 62 36.31 -12.28 20.58
CA PRO A 62 36.54 -11.31 21.65
C PRO A 62 36.05 -9.90 21.24
N PRO A 63 35.59 -9.04 22.19
CA PRO A 63 35.08 -7.70 21.89
C PRO A 63 36.01 -6.82 21.04
N GLU A 64 37.33 -6.99 21.17
CA GLU A 64 38.36 -6.29 20.41
C GLU A 64 38.24 -6.52 18.90
N TYR A 65 37.78 -7.71 18.47
CA TYR A 65 37.51 -8.00 17.07
C TYR A 65 36.42 -7.08 16.51
N TYR A 66 35.31 -6.90 17.23
CA TYR A 66 34.21 -6.04 16.80
C TYR A 66 34.56 -4.54 16.83
N LEU A 67 35.49 -4.12 17.70
CA LEU A 67 36.03 -2.76 17.66
C LEU A 67 36.85 -2.50 16.40
N HIS A 68 37.70 -3.45 16.00
CA HIS A 68 38.45 -3.36 14.74
C HIS A 68 37.51 -3.41 13.52
N GLU A 69 36.45 -4.22 13.56
CA GLU A 69 35.40 -4.20 12.55
C GLU A 69 34.72 -2.82 12.47
N ALA A 70 34.41 -2.20 13.61
CA ALA A 70 33.82 -0.87 13.65
C ALA A 70 34.75 0.22 13.08
N GLU A 71 36.07 0.11 13.27
CA GLU A 71 37.05 1.02 12.66
C GLU A 71 37.11 0.91 11.12
N SER A 72 36.78 -0.27 10.58
CA SER A 72 36.70 -0.50 9.14
C SER A 72 35.45 0.11 8.48
N LEU A 73 34.48 0.58 9.29
CA LEU A 73 33.26 1.21 8.78
C LEU A 73 33.58 2.55 8.12
N ASP A 74 33.42 2.61 6.80
CA ASP A 74 33.45 3.87 6.05
C ASP A 74 32.19 4.71 6.35
N VAL A 75 32.32 5.62 7.32
CA VAL A 75 31.25 6.53 7.76
C VAL A 75 30.74 7.40 6.60
N SER A 76 31.55 7.65 5.57
CA SER A 76 31.13 8.45 4.40
C SER A 76 30.07 7.74 3.53
N GLN A 77 29.95 6.42 3.66
CA GLN A 77 28.90 5.63 3.00
C GLN A 77 27.54 5.72 3.72
N LEU A 78 27.54 6.16 4.98
CA LEU A 78 26.31 6.32 5.73
C LEU A 78 25.45 7.45 5.15
N ARG A 79 24.13 7.23 5.13
CA ARG A 79 23.12 8.19 4.68
C ARG A 79 23.18 8.62 3.20
N GLN A 80 23.98 7.96 2.35
CA GLN A 80 23.99 8.25 0.91
C GLN A 80 22.62 8.01 0.23
N LYS A 81 21.82 7.05 0.70
CA LYS A 81 20.44 6.78 0.20
C LYS A 81 19.37 7.32 1.15
N ARG A 82 19.45 8.60 1.54
CA ARG A 82 18.51 9.17 2.54
C ARG A 82 17.07 9.27 2.05
N TYR A 83 16.88 9.59 0.77
CA TYR A 83 15.57 9.95 0.23
C TYR A 83 15.27 9.20 -1.06
N SER A 84 14.04 8.70 -1.18
CA SER A 84 13.57 8.10 -2.43
C SER A 84 13.64 9.12 -3.57
N PRO A 85 13.77 8.71 -4.84
CA PRO A 85 13.83 9.66 -5.97
C PRO A 85 12.68 10.67 -5.99
N ASN A 86 11.47 10.26 -5.61
CA ASN A 86 10.32 11.17 -5.52
C ASN A 86 10.45 12.17 -4.37
N THR A 87 11.00 11.73 -3.23
CA THR A 87 11.30 12.60 -2.10
C THR A 87 12.38 13.61 -2.46
N GLN A 88 13.44 13.16 -3.16
CA GLN A 88 14.50 14.04 -3.65
C GLN A 88 13.95 15.10 -4.60
N ARG A 89 13.07 14.72 -5.53
CA ARG A 89 12.41 15.68 -6.43
C ARG A 89 11.65 16.78 -5.67
N HIS A 90 10.94 16.44 -4.59
CA HIS A 90 10.25 17.44 -3.77
C HIS A 90 11.21 18.38 -3.03
N LEU A 91 12.37 17.87 -2.58
CA LEU A 91 13.43 18.68 -1.99
C LEU A 91 14.02 19.63 -3.05
N ASP A 92 14.35 19.12 -4.23
CA ASP A 92 14.92 19.93 -5.32
C ASP A 92 13.94 21.04 -5.77
N ASP A 93 12.65 20.73 -5.89
CA ASP A 93 11.60 21.71 -6.21
C ASP A 93 11.49 22.77 -5.11
N THR A 94 11.61 22.38 -3.84
CA THR A 94 11.55 23.29 -2.70
C THR A 94 12.80 24.17 -2.62
N GLN A 95 13.98 23.59 -2.85
CA GLN A 95 15.26 24.30 -2.94
C GLN A 95 15.21 25.37 -4.01
N TYR A 96 14.66 25.06 -5.19
CA TYR A 96 14.48 26.04 -6.26
C TYR A 96 13.70 27.28 -5.77
N PHE A 97 12.57 27.08 -5.08
CA PHE A 97 11.79 28.21 -4.56
C PHE A 97 12.54 28.99 -3.47
N TRP A 98 13.27 28.30 -2.59
CA TRP A 98 14.13 28.95 -1.60
C TRP A 98 15.20 29.83 -2.25
N ASP A 99 15.91 29.31 -3.25
CA ASP A 99 16.95 30.04 -3.96
C ASP A 99 16.38 31.28 -4.67
N GLN A 100 15.20 31.16 -5.29
CA GLN A 100 14.53 32.30 -5.93
C GLN A 100 14.12 33.38 -4.91
N PHE A 101 13.61 32.98 -3.74
CA PHE A 101 13.28 33.92 -2.67
C PHE A 101 14.52 34.66 -2.15
N CYS A 102 15.61 33.94 -1.90
CA CYS A 102 16.88 34.52 -1.45
C CYS A 102 17.48 35.47 -2.50
N LYS A 103 17.46 35.07 -3.77
CA LYS A 103 17.87 35.96 -4.89
C LYS A 103 17.05 37.24 -4.94
N GLY A 104 15.72 37.14 -4.80
CA GLY A 104 14.82 38.30 -4.77
C GLY A 104 15.10 39.25 -3.59
N THR A 105 15.56 38.72 -2.46
CA THR A 105 15.96 39.49 -1.28
C THR A 105 17.45 39.88 -1.25
N LYS A 106 18.19 39.58 -2.33
CA LYS A 106 19.65 39.83 -2.48
C LYS A 106 20.49 39.18 -1.39
N ARG A 107 20.13 37.97 -0.98
CA ARG A 107 20.88 37.19 0.00
C ARG A 107 21.38 35.88 -0.61
N ASP A 108 22.50 35.40 -0.11
CA ASP A 108 22.97 34.05 -0.44
C ASP A 108 22.04 33.00 0.22
N PRO A 109 21.55 31.98 -0.53
CA PRO A 109 20.64 30.98 0.02
C PRO A 109 21.22 30.14 1.14
N VAL A 110 22.53 29.86 1.13
CA VAL A 110 23.20 29.01 2.13
C VAL A 110 23.48 29.84 3.38
N GLU A 111 24.07 31.03 3.23
CA GLU A 111 24.30 31.94 4.36
C GLU A 111 22.98 32.29 5.07
N CYS A 112 21.89 32.45 4.31
CA CYS A 112 20.56 32.65 4.89
C CYS A 112 20.15 31.52 5.83
N LEU A 113 20.42 30.25 5.49
CA LEU A 113 20.05 29.13 6.34
C LEU A 113 20.81 29.18 7.67
N PHE A 114 22.12 29.48 7.64
CA PHE A 114 22.93 29.60 8.86
C PHE A 114 22.58 30.81 9.72
N TRP A 115 22.05 31.88 9.11
CA TRP A 115 21.57 33.05 9.86
C TRP A 115 20.28 32.79 10.66
N LEU A 116 19.44 31.85 10.20
CA LEU A 116 18.18 31.55 10.88
C LEU A 116 18.43 30.88 12.23
N SER A 117 18.00 31.58 13.28
CA SER A 117 18.16 31.21 14.68
C SER A 117 16.81 31.20 15.41
N ASP A 118 16.80 30.87 16.70
CA ASP A 118 15.60 30.88 17.53
C ASP A 118 15.18 32.29 17.96
N THR A 119 14.91 33.15 16.98
CA THR A 119 14.56 34.57 17.16
C THR A 119 13.23 34.92 16.49
N GLU A 120 12.61 36.01 16.93
CA GLU A 120 11.37 36.52 16.31
C GLU A 120 11.61 36.99 14.87
N GLU A 121 12.82 37.44 14.56
CA GLU A 121 13.25 37.84 13.22
C GLU A 121 13.18 36.66 12.24
N THR A 122 13.59 35.46 12.67
CA THR A 122 13.43 34.22 11.89
C THR A 122 11.95 33.94 11.57
N VAL A 123 11.06 34.09 12.56
CA VAL A 123 9.63 33.85 12.38
C VAL A 123 9.03 34.83 11.35
N ARG A 124 9.37 36.11 11.45
CA ARG A 124 8.93 37.14 10.48
C ARG A 124 9.50 36.89 9.08
N PHE A 125 10.76 36.47 8.99
CA PHE A 125 11.39 36.14 7.71
C PHE A 125 10.71 34.94 7.04
N LEU A 126 10.39 33.89 7.79
CA LEU A 126 9.67 32.72 7.28
C LEU A 126 8.23 33.05 6.88
N LYS A 127 7.54 33.96 7.59
CA LYS A 127 6.25 34.51 7.11
C LYS A 127 6.39 35.08 5.70
N ALA A 128 7.41 35.90 5.47
CA ALA A 128 7.64 36.51 4.16
C ALA A 128 7.90 35.45 3.08
N LEU A 129 8.68 34.41 3.37
CA LEU A 129 8.89 33.27 2.47
C LEU A 129 7.56 32.58 2.11
N PHE A 130 6.73 32.27 3.10
CA PHE A 130 5.47 31.56 2.86
C PHE A 130 4.46 32.41 2.09
N SER A 131 4.34 33.70 2.41
CA SER A 131 3.52 34.65 1.64
C SER A 131 4.01 34.72 0.19
N TRP A 132 5.31 34.95 -0.01
CA TRP A 132 5.91 34.98 -1.35
C TRP A 132 5.68 33.67 -2.12
N ARG A 133 5.78 32.52 -1.45
CA ARG A 133 5.54 31.21 -2.06
C ARG A 133 4.10 31.04 -2.52
N CYS A 134 3.13 31.63 -1.81
CA CYS A 134 1.73 31.63 -2.19
C CYS A 134 1.48 32.43 -3.48
N ASP A 135 2.29 33.44 -3.78
CA ASP A 135 2.19 34.25 -4.99
C ASP A 135 2.85 33.62 -6.22
N GLN A 136 3.76 32.66 -6.03
CA GLN A 136 4.46 32.06 -7.16
C GLN A 136 3.53 31.20 -8.02
N ARG A 137 3.53 31.47 -9.34
CA ARG A 137 2.78 30.72 -10.37
C ARG A 137 3.70 30.04 -11.38
N ARG A 138 5.01 30.22 -11.29
CA ARG A 138 6.00 29.57 -12.16
C ARG A 138 6.94 28.72 -11.32
N GLY A 139 7.16 27.48 -11.77
CA GLY A 139 8.14 26.58 -11.20
C GLY A 139 9.46 26.62 -11.97
N LYS A 140 10.31 25.62 -11.69
CA LYS A 140 11.56 25.37 -12.42
C LYS A 140 11.30 25.32 -13.93
N ASP A 141 12.23 25.88 -14.70
CA ASP A 141 12.19 25.98 -16.17
C ASP A 141 11.01 26.80 -16.74
N GLY A 142 10.40 27.67 -15.93
CA GLY A 142 9.30 28.54 -16.37
C GLY A 142 7.95 27.81 -16.52
N ARG A 143 7.86 26.55 -16.06
CA ARG A 143 6.65 25.75 -16.13
C ARG A 143 5.53 26.41 -15.30
N HIS A 144 4.35 26.58 -15.89
CA HIS A 144 3.21 27.11 -15.16
C HIS A 144 2.79 26.14 -14.04
N THR A 145 2.59 26.65 -12.84
CA THR A 145 2.12 25.90 -11.67
C THR A 145 0.86 26.56 -11.15
N ALA A 146 -0.09 25.76 -10.65
CA ALA A 146 -1.36 26.25 -10.12
C ALA A 146 -1.22 27.15 -8.87
N GLY A 147 0.00 27.35 -8.37
CA GLY A 147 0.26 28.06 -7.11
C GLY A 147 -0.11 27.23 -5.88
N VAL A 148 0.10 27.81 -4.70
CA VAL A 148 -0.41 27.25 -3.45
C VAL A 148 -1.84 27.69 -3.28
N ASN A 149 -2.78 26.74 -3.30
CA ASN A 149 -4.23 26.99 -3.18
C ASN A 149 -4.85 26.34 -1.94
N THR A 150 -4.09 25.53 -1.21
CA THR A 150 -4.55 24.86 0.03
C THR A 150 -3.53 25.03 1.13
N LYS A 151 -4.01 25.08 2.38
CA LYS A 151 -3.13 25.07 3.57
C LYS A 151 -2.25 23.83 3.60
N SER A 152 -2.77 22.66 3.22
CA SER A 152 -2.00 21.42 3.20
C SER A 152 -0.79 21.46 2.26
N THR A 153 -0.89 22.15 1.11
CA THR A 153 0.24 22.33 0.21
C THR A 153 1.30 23.24 0.82
N LEU A 154 0.88 24.29 1.54
CA LEU A 154 1.79 25.19 2.26
C LEU A 154 2.50 24.45 3.42
N ASP A 155 1.76 23.65 4.18
CA ASP A 155 2.32 22.80 5.25
C ASP A 155 3.34 21.81 4.69
N ALA A 156 3.07 21.23 3.51
CA ALA A 156 4.01 20.34 2.83
C ALA A 156 5.28 21.10 2.41
N PHE A 157 5.15 22.31 1.87
CA PHE A 157 6.29 23.16 1.54
C PHE A 157 7.17 23.44 2.77
N TRP A 158 6.57 23.82 3.91
CA TRP A 158 7.28 24.00 5.18
C TRP A 158 8.06 22.74 5.58
N LYS A 159 7.44 21.57 5.52
CA LYS A 159 8.10 20.30 5.87
C LYS A 159 9.31 20.01 4.99
N TRP A 160 9.19 20.21 3.68
CA TRP A 160 10.32 20.02 2.76
C TRP A 160 11.42 21.04 3.00
N TRP A 161 11.06 22.31 3.21
CA TRP A 161 12.03 23.36 3.51
C TRP A 161 12.77 23.10 4.82
N HIS A 162 12.07 22.63 5.86
CA HIS A 162 12.69 22.28 7.14
C HIS A 162 13.66 21.09 7.02
N LEU A 163 13.38 20.14 6.12
CA LEU A 163 14.33 19.06 5.81
C LEU A 163 15.59 19.57 5.12
N ILE A 164 15.47 20.53 4.20
CA ILE A 164 16.61 21.22 3.57
C ILE A 164 17.43 21.93 4.65
N TYR A 165 16.79 22.76 5.47
CA TYR A 165 17.44 23.46 6.58
C TYR A 165 18.20 22.50 7.49
N LYS A 166 17.56 21.40 7.91
CA LYS A 166 18.18 20.39 8.77
C LYS A 166 19.34 19.66 8.10
N ALA A 167 19.30 19.48 6.79
CA ALA A 167 20.39 18.85 6.05
C ALA A 167 21.61 19.78 5.98
N GLU A 168 21.39 21.07 5.76
CA GLU A 168 22.46 22.07 5.61
C GLU A 168 23.06 22.51 6.95
N VAL A 169 22.21 22.86 7.93
CA VAL A 169 22.63 23.41 9.23
C VAL A 169 22.99 22.31 10.24
N GLY A 170 22.54 21.07 10.00
CA GLY A 170 22.82 19.91 10.86
C GLY A 170 21.85 19.71 12.03
N HIS A 171 21.05 20.71 12.39
CA HIS A 171 19.97 20.59 13.37
C HIS A 171 18.64 21.19 12.84
N GLY A 172 17.53 20.88 13.50
CA GLY A 172 16.25 21.51 13.18
C GLY A 172 16.06 22.82 13.95
N VAL A 173 15.13 23.66 13.49
CA VAL A 173 14.64 24.80 14.30
C VAL A 173 14.07 24.31 15.65
N SER A 174 14.11 25.16 16.69
CA SER A 174 13.57 24.80 18.00
C SER A 174 12.07 24.47 17.96
N LYS A 175 11.61 23.80 19.02
CA LYS A 175 10.20 23.50 19.23
C LYS A 175 9.34 24.77 19.30
N ASP A 176 9.84 25.83 19.94
CA ASP A 176 9.15 27.11 20.07
C ASP A 176 8.94 27.77 18.70
N VAL A 177 10.00 27.91 17.91
CA VAL A 177 9.91 28.42 16.53
C VAL A 177 8.96 27.56 15.71
N HIS A 178 9.02 26.23 15.83
CA HIS A 178 8.10 25.34 15.12
C HIS A 178 6.63 25.59 15.50
N VAL A 179 6.31 25.90 16.76
CA VAL A 179 4.95 26.27 17.16
C VAL A 179 4.55 27.59 16.51
N LYS A 180 5.38 28.63 16.63
CA LYS A 180 5.13 29.95 16.02
C LYS A 180 4.94 29.85 14.50
N ILE A 181 5.69 28.98 13.83
CA ILE A 181 5.55 28.76 12.39
C ILE A 181 4.21 28.12 12.04
N ARG A 182 3.63 27.25 12.87
CA ARG A 182 2.27 26.75 12.62
C ARG A 182 1.23 27.87 12.66
N ASP A 183 1.39 28.83 13.57
CA ASP A 183 0.53 30.00 13.65
C ASP A 183 0.72 30.92 12.44
N VAL A 184 1.97 31.14 12.03
CA VAL A 184 2.30 31.87 10.80
C VAL A 184 1.67 31.22 9.57
N LEU A 185 1.74 29.89 9.43
CA LEU A 185 1.11 29.16 8.32
C LEU A 185 -0.41 29.33 8.31
N ALA A 186 -1.05 29.40 9.49
CA ALA A 186 -2.49 29.68 9.61
C ALA A 186 -2.84 31.13 9.23
N ILE A 187 -2.02 32.09 9.65
CA ILE A 187 -2.15 33.51 9.26
C ILE A 187 -2.02 33.66 7.75
N VAL A 188 -0.95 33.12 7.16
CA VAL A 188 -0.71 33.17 5.71
C VAL A 188 -1.83 32.49 4.94
N ALA A 189 -2.33 31.34 5.42
CA ALA A 189 -3.48 30.67 4.81
C ALA A 189 -4.73 31.54 4.80
N THR A 190 -4.98 32.30 5.86
CA THR A 190 -6.12 33.21 5.98
C THR A 190 -5.94 34.43 5.07
N GLU A 191 -4.77 35.09 5.12
CA GLU A 191 -4.42 36.25 4.29
C GLU A 191 -4.53 35.93 2.79
N ASN A 192 -4.15 34.71 2.38
CA ASN A 192 -4.15 34.28 0.98
C ASN A 192 -5.42 33.52 0.58
N SER A 193 -6.45 33.47 1.45
CA SER A 193 -7.71 32.75 1.20
C SER A 193 -7.51 31.29 0.75
N LEU A 194 -6.53 30.60 1.34
CA LEU A 194 -6.24 29.20 1.01
C LEU A 194 -7.36 28.29 1.51
N SER A 195 -7.70 27.27 0.72
CA SER A 195 -8.65 26.26 1.17
C SER A 195 -8.07 25.48 2.36
N LEU A 196 -8.84 25.43 3.46
CA LEU A 196 -8.60 24.56 4.61
C LEU A 196 -9.14 23.14 4.39
N LYS A 197 -10.06 22.99 3.44
CA LYS A 197 -10.65 21.69 3.12
C LYS A 197 -9.61 20.87 2.38
N GLY A 198 -9.17 19.78 3.02
CA GLY A 198 -8.44 18.72 2.32
C GLY A 198 -9.31 18.13 1.22
N ARG A 199 -8.68 17.55 0.19
CA ARG A 199 -9.40 16.74 -0.79
C ARG A 199 -10.12 15.61 -0.02
N PRO A 200 -11.45 15.45 -0.17
CA PRO A 200 -12.15 14.37 0.50
C PRO A 200 -11.54 13.04 0.07
N LYS A 201 -11.23 12.20 1.06
CA LYS A 201 -10.79 10.83 0.81
C LYS A 201 -12.04 10.01 0.51
N VAL A 202 -12.44 10.02 -0.76
CA VAL A 202 -13.55 9.18 -1.22
C VAL A 202 -13.14 7.73 -1.01
N THR A 203 -13.95 6.99 -0.25
CA THR A 203 -13.76 5.57 0.01
C THR A 203 -14.81 4.81 -0.80
N MET A 204 -14.43 3.65 -1.31
CA MET A 204 -15.32 2.76 -2.05
C MET A 204 -15.74 1.65 -1.10
N TYR A 205 -17.03 1.50 -0.84
CA TYR A 205 -17.56 0.39 -0.04
C TYR A 205 -17.54 -0.91 -0.85
N VAL A 206 -17.76 -2.06 -0.20
CA VAL A 206 -17.70 -3.35 -0.89
C VAL A 206 -18.80 -3.47 -1.95
N GLU A 207 -19.96 -2.87 -1.71
CA GLU A 207 -21.07 -2.75 -2.65
C GLU A 207 -20.68 -1.91 -3.86
N ASP A 208 -19.95 -0.82 -3.65
CA ASP A 208 -19.42 0.01 -4.73
C ASP A 208 -18.37 -0.75 -5.56
N VAL A 209 -17.53 -1.58 -4.93
CA VAL A 209 -16.57 -2.45 -5.64
C VAL A 209 -17.31 -3.46 -6.50
N ALA A 210 -18.36 -4.08 -5.98
CA ALA A 210 -19.18 -5.05 -6.71
C ALA A 210 -19.89 -4.40 -7.90
N GLU A 211 -20.50 -3.23 -7.69
CA GLU A 211 -21.19 -2.48 -8.74
C GLU A 211 -20.21 -1.95 -9.78
N PHE A 212 -19.05 -1.43 -9.36
CA PHE A 212 -17.97 -1.06 -10.27
C PHE A 212 -17.54 -2.24 -11.13
N ALA A 213 -17.34 -3.41 -10.52
CA ALA A 213 -16.93 -4.60 -11.25
C ALA A 213 -18.00 -5.07 -12.24
N ARG A 214 -19.28 -5.06 -11.83
CA ARG A 214 -20.42 -5.36 -12.70
C ARG A 214 -20.47 -4.42 -13.91
N VAL A 215 -20.39 -3.10 -13.67
CA VAL A 215 -20.40 -2.07 -14.73
C VAL A 215 -19.21 -2.27 -15.68
N VAL A 216 -18.00 -2.44 -15.16
CA VAL A 216 -16.80 -2.65 -15.98
C VAL A 216 -16.91 -3.92 -16.84
N LEU A 217 -17.52 -4.99 -16.32
CA LEU A 217 -17.74 -6.23 -17.07
C LEU A 217 -18.82 -6.09 -18.16
N SER A 218 -19.93 -5.41 -17.87
CA SER A 218 -21.08 -5.31 -18.79
C SER A 218 -21.04 -4.11 -19.73
N THR A 219 -20.24 -3.09 -19.43
CA THR A 219 -20.28 -1.82 -20.17
C THR A 219 -19.80 -1.99 -21.61
N THR A 220 -20.55 -1.35 -22.52
CA THR A 220 -20.19 -1.12 -23.93
C THR A 220 -19.79 0.33 -24.19
N GLU A 221 -20.06 1.25 -23.25
CA GLU A 221 -19.74 2.68 -23.38
C GLU A 221 -18.25 2.99 -23.21
N MET A 222 -17.60 2.36 -22.22
CA MET A 222 -16.16 2.46 -22.02
C MET A 222 -15.40 1.43 -22.86
N THR A 223 -14.49 1.91 -23.71
CA THR A 223 -13.65 1.04 -24.54
C THR A 223 -12.35 0.67 -23.82
N PHE A 224 -12.07 -0.62 -23.75
CA PHE A 224 -10.76 -1.15 -23.37
C PHE A 224 -10.04 -1.59 -24.64
N PRO A 225 -8.71 -1.39 -24.78
CA PRO A 225 -7.97 -1.87 -25.94
C PRO A 225 -8.12 -3.39 -26.16
N CYS A 226 -8.26 -4.14 -25.06
CA CYS A 226 -8.60 -5.56 -25.06
C CYS A 226 -9.22 -5.98 -23.73
N GLY A 227 -9.90 -7.14 -23.72
CA GLY A 227 -10.49 -7.71 -22.51
C GLY A 227 -9.49 -7.99 -21.39
N TRP A 228 -8.20 -8.20 -21.72
CA TRP A 228 -7.16 -8.40 -20.72
C TRP A 228 -7.04 -7.24 -19.73
N TYR A 229 -7.04 -5.99 -20.23
CA TYR A 229 -6.99 -4.81 -19.37
C TYR A 229 -8.20 -4.70 -18.43
N ARG A 230 -9.38 -5.14 -18.91
CA ARG A 230 -10.60 -5.17 -18.11
C ARG A 230 -10.44 -6.14 -16.93
N ILE A 231 -9.98 -7.36 -17.20
CA ILE A 231 -9.75 -8.38 -16.17
C ILE A 231 -8.65 -7.96 -15.18
N GLN A 232 -7.53 -7.41 -15.68
CA GLN A 232 -6.44 -6.90 -14.83
C GLN A 232 -6.93 -5.77 -13.91
N LEU A 233 -7.74 -4.83 -14.41
CA LEU A 233 -8.27 -3.72 -13.62
C LEU A 233 -9.12 -4.22 -12.45
N LEU A 234 -9.97 -5.22 -12.69
CA LEU A 234 -10.82 -5.81 -11.66
C LEU A 234 -10.00 -6.54 -10.60
N PHE A 235 -9.06 -7.37 -11.04
CA PHE A 235 -8.14 -8.05 -10.12
C PHE A 235 -7.31 -7.05 -9.31
N PHE A 236 -6.83 -5.99 -9.94
CA PHE A 236 -6.10 -4.90 -9.28
C PHE A 236 -6.92 -4.24 -8.17
N CYS A 237 -8.18 -3.87 -8.47
CA CYS A 237 -9.06 -3.23 -7.50
C CYS A 237 -9.37 -4.14 -6.32
N GLN A 238 -9.58 -5.44 -6.57
CA GLN A 238 -9.82 -6.42 -5.52
C GLN A 238 -8.59 -6.64 -4.63
N LEU A 239 -7.40 -6.78 -5.21
CA LEU A 239 -6.17 -6.86 -4.41
C LEU A 239 -5.94 -5.59 -3.58
N ALA A 240 -6.26 -4.41 -4.13
CA ALA A 240 -6.19 -3.15 -3.39
C ALA A 240 -7.18 -3.12 -2.23
N ALA A 241 -8.42 -3.55 -2.44
CA ALA A 241 -9.45 -3.61 -1.40
C ALA A 241 -9.10 -4.60 -0.29
N ILE A 242 -8.60 -5.80 -0.64
CA ILE A 242 -8.28 -6.86 0.33
C ILE A 242 -7.02 -6.53 1.13
N THR A 243 -5.96 -6.05 0.48
CA THR A 243 -4.65 -5.88 1.13
C THR A 243 -4.35 -4.48 1.63
N GLY A 244 -5.10 -3.47 1.18
CA GLY A 244 -4.82 -2.06 1.46
C GLY A 244 -3.49 -1.57 0.86
N ASN A 245 -2.87 -2.35 -0.04
CA ASN A 245 -1.59 -1.98 -0.65
C ASN A 245 -1.74 -0.78 -1.58
N ARG A 246 -0.71 0.08 -1.58
CA ARG A 246 -0.68 1.26 -2.46
C ARG A 246 -0.66 0.80 -3.93
N PRO A 247 -1.31 1.55 -4.86
CA PRO A 247 -1.33 1.23 -6.28
C PRO A 247 0.04 0.92 -6.89
N GLY A 248 1.05 1.74 -6.56
CA GLY A 248 2.41 1.54 -7.10
C GLY A 248 3.14 0.32 -6.54
N ALA A 249 2.69 -0.22 -5.41
CA ALA A 249 3.19 -1.47 -4.86
C ALA A 249 2.55 -2.64 -5.63
N LEU A 250 1.23 -2.67 -5.77
CA LEU A 250 0.52 -3.71 -6.53
C LEU A 250 1.03 -3.85 -7.97
N LEU A 251 1.31 -2.74 -8.65
CA LEU A 251 1.88 -2.78 -10.01
C LEU A 251 3.25 -3.46 -10.09
N LYS A 252 3.96 -3.66 -8.97
CA LYS A 252 5.24 -4.40 -8.91
C LYS A 252 5.07 -5.90 -8.71
N LEU A 253 3.85 -6.39 -8.53
CA LEU A 253 3.59 -7.80 -8.30
C LEU A 253 4.09 -8.66 -9.46
N ARG A 254 4.85 -9.69 -9.11
CA ARG A 254 5.27 -10.78 -9.99
C ARG A 254 4.48 -12.04 -9.67
N PHE A 255 4.41 -12.98 -10.60
CA PHE A 255 3.64 -14.21 -10.37
C PHE A 255 4.21 -15.06 -9.23
N GLN A 256 5.53 -14.99 -8.97
CA GLN A 256 6.14 -15.60 -7.78
C GLN A 256 5.57 -15.09 -6.45
N ASP A 257 5.04 -13.86 -6.43
CA ASP A 257 4.47 -13.25 -5.24
C ASP A 257 3.06 -13.79 -4.96
N LEU A 258 2.51 -14.62 -5.85
CA LEU A 258 1.19 -15.25 -5.77
C LEU A 258 1.34 -16.77 -5.71
N LYS A 259 1.18 -17.34 -4.51
CA LYS A 259 1.14 -18.80 -4.33
C LYS A 259 -0.31 -19.30 -4.31
N LEU A 260 -0.65 -20.22 -5.21
CA LEU A 260 -1.95 -20.88 -5.21
C LEU A 260 -1.86 -22.22 -4.50
N THR A 261 -2.79 -22.51 -3.59
CA THR A 261 -2.75 -23.76 -2.80
C THR A 261 -4.16 -24.29 -2.59
N LEU A 262 -4.33 -25.59 -2.79
CA LEU A 262 -5.53 -26.31 -2.41
C LEU A 262 -5.39 -26.81 -0.98
N VAL A 263 -6.31 -26.44 -0.12
CA VAL A 263 -6.35 -26.88 1.28
C VAL A 263 -7.47 -27.91 1.43
N ARG A 264 -7.16 -29.05 2.04
CA ARG A 264 -8.13 -30.14 2.27
C ARG A 264 -9.25 -29.63 3.17
N ASP A 265 -10.50 -29.90 2.80
CA ASP A 265 -11.62 -29.60 3.69
C ASP A 265 -11.65 -30.64 4.82
N PRO A 266 -11.65 -30.21 6.10
CA PRO A 266 -11.63 -31.13 7.24
C PRO A 266 -12.86 -32.03 7.30
N ASN A 267 -13.98 -31.63 6.69
CA ASN A 267 -15.22 -32.39 6.64
C ASN A 267 -15.31 -33.31 5.41
N GLY A 268 -14.21 -33.52 4.68
CA GLY A 268 -14.18 -34.38 3.48
C GLY A 268 -14.80 -33.75 2.23
N GLY A 269 -15.11 -32.45 2.27
CA GLY A 269 -15.62 -31.68 1.14
C GLY A 269 -14.58 -31.42 0.04
N ARG A 270 -14.97 -30.60 -0.94
CA ARG A 270 -14.03 -30.16 -1.99
C ARG A 270 -12.90 -29.33 -1.38
N PRO A 271 -11.64 -29.54 -1.77
CA PRO A 271 -10.55 -28.68 -1.33
C PRO A 271 -10.82 -27.21 -1.65
N ARG A 272 -10.45 -26.33 -0.73
CA ARG A 272 -10.62 -24.88 -0.88
C ARG A 272 -9.38 -24.31 -1.54
N LEU A 273 -9.56 -23.51 -2.58
CA LEU A 273 -8.45 -22.79 -3.19
C LEU A 273 -8.11 -21.56 -2.35
N PHE A 274 -6.82 -21.34 -2.14
CA PHE A 274 -6.28 -20.14 -1.51
C PHE A 274 -5.30 -19.46 -2.46
N ILE A 275 -5.35 -18.14 -2.48
CA ILE A 275 -4.28 -17.30 -3.00
C ILE A 275 -3.52 -16.74 -1.79
N TYR A 276 -2.25 -17.10 -1.66
CA TYR A 276 -1.33 -16.48 -0.73
C TYR A 276 -0.54 -15.39 -1.46
N LEU A 277 -0.83 -14.15 -1.14
CA LEU A 277 -0.15 -12.98 -1.70
C LEU A 277 0.99 -12.53 -0.78
N ARG A 278 2.22 -12.55 -1.28
CA ARG A 278 3.45 -12.16 -0.57
C ARG A 278 4.17 -11.03 -1.31
N PRO A 279 3.82 -9.76 -1.05
CA PRO A 279 4.41 -8.64 -1.75
C PRO A 279 5.80 -8.29 -1.17
N GLU A 280 6.84 -8.97 -1.66
CA GLU A 280 8.25 -8.79 -1.23
C GLU A 280 8.81 -7.38 -1.52
N PHE A 281 8.18 -6.62 -2.41
CA PHE A 281 8.59 -5.27 -2.82
C PHE A 281 8.11 -4.14 -1.87
N THR A 282 7.43 -4.47 -0.76
CA THR A 282 6.87 -3.46 0.15
C THR A 282 7.96 -2.79 1.00
N LYS A 283 8.50 -1.67 0.50
CA LYS A 283 9.44 -0.73 1.16
C LYS A 283 10.91 -1.16 1.21
N THR A 284 11.51 -1.47 0.07
CA THR A 284 12.94 -1.84 -0.04
C THR A 284 13.96 -0.68 0.00
N PHE A 285 13.51 0.59 0.02
CA PHE A 285 14.41 1.73 -0.24
C PHE A 285 15.53 1.91 0.80
N LEU A 286 15.27 1.60 2.07
CA LEU A 286 16.26 1.66 3.16
C LEU A 286 16.64 0.25 3.67
N GLY A 287 16.36 -0.79 2.89
CA GLY A 287 16.54 -2.18 3.28
C GLY A 287 15.24 -2.99 3.16
N GLY A 288 15.37 -4.32 3.24
CA GLY A 288 14.23 -5.22 3.25
C GLY A 288 13.38 -5.04 4.50
N LYS A 289 12.06 -5.16 4.35
CA LYS A 289 11.14 -5.35 5.46
C LYS A 289 10.54 -6.74 5.32
N GLU A 290 10.29 -7.41 6.43
CA GLU A 290 9.52 -8.66 6.43
C GLU A 290 8.19 -8.47 5.69
N SER A 291 7.89 -9.38 4.76
CA SER A 291 6.73 -9.29 3.90
C SER A 291 5.52 -9.96 4.58
N ASN A 292 4.43 -9.21 4.71
CA ASN A 292 3.17 -9.77 5.21
C ASN A 292 2.60 -10.74 4.17
N THR A 293 2.27 -11.97 4.58
CA THR A 293 1.51 -12.89 3.73
C THR A 293 0.01 -12.64 3.91
N PHE A 294 -0.71 -12.41 2.82
CA PHE A 294 -2.17 -12.27 2.82
C PHE A 294 -2.83 -13.54 2.29
N PRO A 295 -3.43 -14.38 3.15
CA PRO A 295 -4.24 -15.51 2.71
C PRO A 295 -5.60 -15.01 2.21
N ILE A 296 -5.94 -15.33 0.97
CA ILE A 296 -7.20 -14.96 0.35
C ILE A 296 -7.96 -16.26 0.05
N PRO A 297 -9.01 -16.60 0.84
CA PRO A 297 -9.82 -17.78 0.59
C PRO A 297 -10.70 -17.59 -0.66
N GLU A 298 -11.02 -18.69 -1.33
CA GLU A 298 -11.97 -18.70 -2.45
C GLU A 298 -13.34 -18.18 -2.02
N ILE A 299 -13.79 -17.10 -2.67
CA ILE A 299 -15.14 -16.55 -2.46
C ILE A 299 -16.09 -17.33 -3.36
N ILE A 300 -16.86 -18.24 -2.74
CA ILE A 300 -17.79 -19.16 -3.41
C ILE A 300 -19.26 -18.85 -3.14
N PHE A 301 -19.55 -17.98 -2.17
CA PHE A 301 -20.91 -17.68 -1.73
C PHE A 301 -21.55 -16.50 -2.46
N ASP A 302 -20.75 -15.69 -3.16
CA ASP A 302 -21.25 -14.65 -4.05
C ASP A 302 -21.77 -15.32 -5.35
N PRO A 303 -23.09 -15.30 -5.64
CA PRO A 303 -23.63 -15.95 -6.83
C PRO A 303 -23.08 -15.39 -8.15
N THR A 304 -22.60 -14.14 -8.13
CA THR A 304 -22.05 -13.47 -9.30
C THR A 304 -20.55 -13.72 -9.48
N LEU A 305 -19.88 -14.15 -8.40
CA LEU A 305 -18.43 -14.24 -8.25
C LEU A 305 -17.68 -12.94 -8.62
N VAL A 306 -18.39 -11.80 -8.68
CA VAL A 306 -17.85 -10.52 -9.16
C VAL A 306 -16.79 -9.98 -8.20
N LEU A 307 -16.85 -10.37 -6.94
CA LEU A 307 -15.87 -10.03 -5.91
C LEU A 307 -14.77 -11.09 -5.74
N SER A 308 -14.79 -12.18 -6.51
CA SER A 308 -13.84 -13.28 -6.33
C SER A 308 -12.52 -13.02 -7.07
N PRO A 309 -11.40 -12.70 -6.37
CA PRO A 309 -10.10 -12.51 -7.01
C PRO A 309 -9.59 -13.78 -7.70
N HIS A 310 -10.09 -14.94 -7.27
CA HIS A 310 -9.79 -16.23 -7.88
C HIS A 310 -10.26 -16.31 -9.32
N VAL A 311 -11.46 -15.80 -9.62
CA VAL A 311 -12.02 -15.85 -11.00
C VAL A 311 -11.13 -15.04 -11.94
N PHE A 312 -10.73 -13.84 -11.55
CA PHE A 312 -9.89 -12.98 -12.39
C PHE A 312 -8.47 -13.51 -12.53
N LEU A 313 -7.84 -13.93 -11.42
CA LEU A 313 -6.48 -14.50 -11.46
C LEU A 313 -6.42 -15.80 -12.26
N LEU A 314 -7.34 -16.74 -12.01
CA LEU A 314 -7.37 -18.01 -12.74
C LEU A 314 -7.62 -17.77 -14.23
N GLY A 315 -8.53 -16.86 -14.59
CA GLY A 315 -8.75 -16.49 -15.99
C GLY A 315 -7.47 -15.98 -16.66
N MET A 316 -6.68 -15.17 -15.96
CA MET A 316 -5.38 -14.70 -16.45
C MET A 316 -4.38 -15.85 -16.60
N LEU A 317 -4.23 -16.69 -15.57
CA LEU A 317 -3.28 -17.82 -15.54
C LEU A 317 -3.57 -18.87 -16.62
N PHE A 318 -4.84 -19.25 -16.82
CA PHE A 318 -5.22 -20.18 -17.88
C PHE A 318 -4.99 -19.57 -19.27
N ARG A 319 -5.30 -18.28 -19.45
CA ARG A 319 -5.10 -17.61 -20.74
C ARG A 319 -3.63 -17.58 -21.18
N ILE A 320 -2.69 -17.46 -20.25
CA ILE A 320 -1.24 -17.47 -20.55
C ILE A 320 -0.61 -18.86 -20.40
N GLY A 321 -1.40 -19.89 -20.08
CA GLY A 321 -0.89 -21.26 -19.88
C GLY A 321 0.14 -21.35 -18.76
N ALA A 322 -0.13 -20.67 -17.64
CA ALA A 322 0.80 -20.45 -16.54
C ALA A 322 1.14 -21.70 -15.72
N PHE A 323 0.22 -22.66 -15.63
CA PHE A 323 0.38 -23.80 -14.75
C PHE A 323 1.38 -24.83 -15.28
N LYS A 324 2.16 -25.42 -14.38
CA LYS A 324 2.94 -26.64 -14.65
C LYS A 324 2.02 -27.86 -14.63
N SER A 325 2.43 -28.91 -15.36
CA SER A 325 1.85 -30.24 -15.18
C SER A 325 2.09 -30.74 -13.75
N LEU A 326 1.08 -31.38 -13.16
CA LEU A 326 1.14 -31.86 -11.78
C LEU A 326 2.10 -33.04 -11.57
N SER A 327 2.35 -33.83 -12.63
CA SER A 327 3.34 -34.89 -12.66
C SER A 327 3.91 -35.05 -14.09
N LYS A 328 5.00 -35.81 -14.24
CA LYS A 328 5.64 -36.06 -15.55
C LYS A 328 4.68 -36.64 -16.59
N ASP A 329 3.74 -37.48 -16.15
CA ASP A 329 2.72 -38.14 -16.98
C ASP A 329 1.29 -37.63 -16.68
N GLY A 330 1.18 -36.54 -15.91
CA GLY A 330 -0.09 -36.03 -15.42
C GLY A 330 -0.79 -35.12 -16.43
N PRO A 331 -2.12 -34.97 -16.33
CA PRO A 331 -2.85 -34.03 -17.17
C PRO A 331 -2.34 -32.60 -16.92
N VAL A 332 -2.12 -31.87 -18.01
CA VAL A 332 -1.81 -30.43 -17.96
C VAL A 332 -3.01 -29.72 -17.33
N MET A 333 -2.73 -28.81 -16.39
CA MET A 333 -3.72 -27.92 -15.79
C MET A 333 -4.04 -26.77 -16.75
N ASP A 334 -4.77 -27.09 -17.81
CA ASP A 334 -5.06 -26.19 -18.93
C ASP A 334 -6.48 -25.58 -18.88
N CYS A 335 -7.37 -26.09 -18.02
CA CYS A 335 -8.72 -25.58 -17.88
C CYS A 335 -9.26 -25.58 -16.44
N PRO A 336 -10.24 -24.71 -16.14
CA PRO A 336 -10.88 -24.66 -14.82
C PRO A 336 -11.52 -25.99 -14.39
N GLU A 337 -12.14 -26.75 -15.30
CA GLU A 337 -12.83 -27.99 -14.94
C GLU A 337 -11.86 -29.02 -14.34
N LYS A 338 -10.64 -29.10 -14.88
CA LYS A 338 -9.59 -29.97 -14.32
C LYS A 338 -9.14 -29.50 -12.95
N LEU A 339 -8.97 -28.19 -12.76
CA LEU A 339 -8.63 -27.59 -11.47
C LEU A 339 -9.67 -27.91 -10.40
N TYR A 340 -10.95 -27.73 -10.72
CA TYR A 340 -12.04 -27.88 -9.77
C TYR A 340 -12.36 -29.36 -9.47
N ARG A 341 -11.94 -30.29 -10.32
CA ARG A 341 -11.96 -31.75 -10.07
C ARG A 341 -10.77 -32.24 -9.24
N LEU A 342 -9.72 -31.45 -9.10
CA LEU A 342 -8.51 -31.86 -8.39
C LEU A 342 -8.80 -32.10 -6.90
N ARG A 343 -8.17 -33.13 -6.34
CA ARG A 343 -8.16 -33.41 -4.91
C ARG A 343 -6.74 -33.20 -4.37
N VAL A 344 -6.65 -32.89 -3.07
CA VAL A 344 -5.36 -32.90 -2.38
C VAL A 344 -4.87 -34.34 -2.29
N LEU A 345 -3.61 -34.57 -2.66
CA LEU A 345 -2.97 -35.90 -2.60
C LEU A 345 -3.14 -36.55 -1.22
N HIS A 346 -3.26 -37.88 -1.21
CA HIS A 346 -3.43 -38.65 0.03
C HIS A 346 -2.27 -38.40 1.00
N GLY A 347 -2.56 -38.27 2.29
CA GLY A 347 -1.58 -37.92 3.32
C GLY A 347 -1.21 -36.44 3.42
N LEU A 348 -1.58 -35.60 2.45
CA LEU A 348 -1.33 -34.15 2.52
C LEU A 348 -2.55 -33.36 3.02
N GLY A 349 -2.29 -32.36 3.87
CA GLY A 349 -3.29 -31.36 4.29
C GLY A 349 -3.50 -30.25 3.26
N GLU A 350 -2.47 -29.94 2.48
CA GLU A 350 -2.52 -28.95 1.41
C GLU A 350 -1.67 -29.37 0.20
N GLN A 351 -1.95 -28.77 -0.96
CA GLN A 351 -1.23 -29.01 -2.20
C GLN A 351 -1.07 -27.73 -2.99
N GLU A 352 0.18 -27.33 -3.23
CA GLU A 352 0.51 -26.16 -4.05
C GLU A 352 0.28 -26.41 -5.54
N LEU A 353 -0.31 -25.43 -6.22
CA LEU A 353 -0.47 -25.41 -7.67
C LEU A 353 0.69 -24.65 -8.28
N LYS A 354 1.66 -25.39 -8.82
CA LYS A 354 2.90 -24.80 -9.34
C LYS A 354 2.68 -24.07 -10.67
N LEU A 355 3.25 -22.87 -10.78
CA LEU A 355 3.36 -22.12 -12.03
C LEU A 355 4.68 -22.46 -12.74
N LYS A 356 4.77 -22.23 -14.06
CA LYS A 356 6.00 -22.46 -14.84
C LYS A 356 7.10 -21.51 -14.41
N ASP A 357 8.35 -21.98 -14.38
CA ASP A 357 9.47 -21.16 -13.88
C ASP A 357 9.66 -19.90 -14.73
N GLU A 358 9.43 -20.01 -16.04
CA GLU A 358 9.49 -18.90 -17.00
C GLU A 358 8.50 -17.75 -16.73
N ILE A 359 7.43 -17.98 -15.96
CA ILE A 359 6.43 -16.95 -15.61
C ILE A 359 6.70 -16.33 -14.25
N LEU A 360 7.39 -17.01 -13.34
CA LEU A 360 7.52 -16.59 -11.94
C LEU A 360 8.01 -15.15 -11.81
N ASP A 361 9.03 -14.78 -12.59
CA ASP A 361 9.61 -13.43 -12.60
C ASP A 361 8.83 -12.40 -13.45
N GLN A 362 7.76 -12.79 -14.13
CA GLN A 362 6.96 -11.92 -14.98
C GLN A 362 5.94 -11.11 -14.17
N ASN A 363 5.51 -9.97 -14.73
CA ASN A 363 4.58 -9.05 -14.07
C ASN A 363 3.15 -9.62 -14.09
N VAL A 364 2.47 -9.56 -12.95
CA VAL A 364 1.03 -9.87 -12.84
C VAL A 364 0.21 -8.82 -13.59
N PHE A 365 0.58 -7.55 -13.46
CA PHE A 365 -0.04 -6.43 -14.17
C PHE A 365 0.86 -5.98 -15.31
N CYS A 366 0.51 -6.37 -16.52
CA CYS A 366 1.36 -6.23 -17.69
C CYS A 366 0.67 -5.51 -18.85
N GLN A 367 1.47 -5.15 -19.84
CA GLN A 367 1.00 -4.58 -21.09
C GLN A 367 0.38 -5.67 -22.00
N ALA A 368 -0.52 -5.24 -22.87
CA ALA A 368 -0.99 -5.99 -24.02
C ALA A 368 -0.63 -5.18 -25.27
N LEU A 369 0.28 -5.71 -26.08
CA LEU A 369 0.89 -5.06 -27.23
C LEU A 369 0.11 -5.37 -28.50
N ARG A 370 -0.04 -4.37 -29.37
CA ARG A 370 -0.66 -4.56 -30.69
C ARG A 370 0.39 -5.02 -31.69
N GLU A 371 0.15 -6.16 -32.29
CA GLU A 371 1.00 -6.79 -33.30
C GLU A 371 0.21 -6.99 -34.61
N PRO A 372 0.87 -7.22 -35.76
CA PRO A 372 0.17 -7.44 -37.03
C PRO A 372 -0.88 -8.57 -36.98
N GLY A 373 -0.64 -9.60 -36.15
CA GLY A 373 -1.54 -10.75 -35.97
C GLY A 373 -2.60 -10.57 -34.88
N GLY A 374 -2.67 -9.43 -34.19
CA GLY A 374 -3.64 -9.20 -33.12
C GLY A 374 -3.03 -8.54 -31.89
N ILE A 375 -3.46 -8.97 -30.70
CA ILE A 375 -2.95 -8.44 -29.42
C ILE A 375 -2.20 -9.56 -28.70
N ARG A 376 -0.94 -9.30 -28.37
CA ARG A 376 -0.10 -10.17 -27.56
C ARG A 376 -0.07 -9.67 -26.12
N ILE A 377 -0.35 -10.55 -25.17
CA ILE A 377 -0.13 -10.25 -23.74
C ILE A 377 1.37 -10.34 -23.50
N ALA A 378 1.95 -9.31 -22.89
CA ALA A 378 3.39 -9.18 -22.66
C ALA A 378 3.69 -9.12 -21.15
N PRO A 379 3.66 -10.24 -20.40
CA PRO A 379 3.97 -10.28 -18.98
C PRO A 379 5.36 -9.72 -18.63
N GLU A 380 6.30 -9.77 -19.57
CA GLU A 380 7.62 -9.16 -19.46
C GLU A 380 7.58 -7.62 -19.42
N GLU A 381 6.54 -7.02 -20.00
CA GLU A 381 6.34 -5.56 -20.05
C GLU A 381 5.41 -5.10 -18.93
N LYS A 382 5.98 -4.38 -17.97
CA LYS A 382 5.25 -3.91 -16.80
C LYS A 382 4.22 -2.84 -17.14
N LEU A 383 3.04 -2.90 -16.51
CA LEU A 383 2.08 -1.80 -16.54
C LEU A 383 2.61 -0.60 -15.73
N THR A 384 2.83 0.53 -16.41
CA THR A 384 3.30 1.77 -15.79
C THR A 384 2.14 2.62 -15.28
N LYS A 385 2.42 3.51 -14.33
CA LYS A 385 1.43 4.53 -13.95
C LYS A 385 1.31 5.52 -15.13
N GLY A 386 0.10 5.64 -15.66
CA GLY A 386 -0.25 6.71 -16.60
C GLY A 386 -0.22 8.08 -15.96
#